data_AF-A0A819CSN0-F1
#
_entry.id   AF-A0A819CSN0-F1
#
_cell.length_a   1.000
_cell.length_b   1.000
_cell.length_c   1.000
_cell.angle_alpha   90.00
_cell.angle_beta   90.00
_cell.angle_gamma   90.00
#
_symmetry.space_group_name_H-M   'P 1'
#
loop_
_entity.id
_entity.type
_entity.pdbx_description
1 polymer ?
#
loop_
_entity_poly.entity_id
_entity_poly.type
_entity_poly.pdbx_seq_one_letter_code
_entity_poly.pdbx_strand_id
1 'polypeptide(L)'
;CFGFISTSTIDSDLTDIINIEQDFKKYSPEIARNFTQTTCQMISKCCPQIQSKFISMALLGDTKGITDQCFDLKGSPNSLLNIISCSPLFQLTTMITNPDLLKYISLISKNSNQDKEDMKTILNVCSETEVYSIACNWNDSDQQSTCQRNVLEKWAEQGDKFYTDKVQQKKQDYIKLIDILKKEFHN
;
A
#
# COMPACT_ATOMS: atom_id res chain seq x y z
N CYS A 1 13.08 -14.77 -31.17
CA CYS A 1 13.65 -15.11 -29.86
C CYS A 1 12.75 -14.51 -28.79
N PHE A 2 12.11 -15.33 -27.97
CA PHE A 2 11.54 -14.84 -26.72
C PHE A 2 12.71 -14.54 -25.80
N GLY A 3 12.86 -13.28 -25.41
CA GLY A 3 13.92 -12.88 -24.52
C GLY A 3 13.75 -13.52 -23.14
N PHE A 4 14.86 -13.76 -22.48
CA PHE A 4 14.92 -14.33 -21.14
C PHE A 4 15.51 -13.27 -20.22
N ILE A 5 14.70 -12.75 -19.29
CA ILE A 5 15.18 -11.90 -18.21
C ILE A 5 15.93 -12.78 -17.21
N SER A 6 17.22 -12.53 -17.03
CA SER A 6 18.02 -13.30 -16.07
C SER A 6 17.67 -12.94 -14.63
N THR A 7 17.84 -13.89 -13.72
CA THR A 7 17.66 -13.67 -12.27
C THR A 7 18.52 -12.52 -11.75
N SER A 8 19.73 -12.33 -12.29
CA SER A 8 20.60 -11.21 -11.93
C SER A 8 20.00 -9.84 -12.26
N THR A 9 19.24 -9.73 -13.35
CA THR A 9 18.54 -8.49 -13.71
C THR A 9 17.38 -8.24 -12.75
N ILE A 10 16.60 -9.28 -12.44
CA ILE A 10 15.52 -9.20 -11.45
C ILE A 10 16.07 -8.76 -10.08
N ASP A 11 17.20 -9.31 -9.64
CA ASP A 11 17.82 -8.96 -8.35
C ASP A 11 18.33 -7.53 -8.30
N SER A 12 18.91 -7.04 -9.39
CA SER A 12 19.34 -5.64 -9.51
C SER A 12 18.13 -4.70 -9.46
N ASP A 13 17.09 -4.99 -10.24
CA ASP A 13 15.88 -4.17 -10.29
C ASP A 13 15.11 -4.19 -8.98
N LEU A 14 15.07 -5.35 -8.30
CA LEU A 14 14.51 -5.50 -6.96
C LEU A 14 15.22 -4.59 -5.97
N THR A 15 16.55 -4.62 -5.96
CA THR A 15 17.37 -3.78 -5.07
C THR A 15 17.11 -2.30 -5.30
N ASP A 16 17.09 -1.86 -6.56
CA ASP A 16 16.78 -0.48 -6.93
C ASP A 16 15.38 -0.05 -6.46
N ILE A 17 14.37 -0.87 -6.72
CA ILE A 17 12.98 -0.58 -6.35
C ILE A 17 12.86 -0.48 -4.83
N ILE A 18 13.45 -1.40 -4.08
CA ILE A 18 13.43 -1.36 -2.61
C ILE A 18 14.06 -0.08 -2.08
N ASN A 19 15.22 0.33 -2.62
CA ASN A 19 15.89 1.56 -2.20
C ASN A 19 15.01 2.79 -2.46
N ILE A 20 14.37 2.85 -3.62
CA ILE A 20 13.44 3.93 -3.97
C ILE A 20 12.21 3.92 -3.04
N GLU A 21 11.65 2.75 -2.73
CA GLU A 21 10.53 2.62 -1.78
C GLU A 21 10.90 3.08 -0.37
N GLN A 22 12.13 2.80 0.09
CA GLN A 22 12.64 3.30 1.36
C GLN A 22 12.75 4.83 1.36
N ASP A 23 13.22 5.44 0.28
CA ASP A 23 13.23 6.89 0.13
C ASP A 23 11.81 7.47 0.15
N PHE A 24 10.85 6.86 -0.54
CA PHE A 24 9.45 7.26 -0.48
C PHE A 24 8.90 7.25 0.95
N LYS A 25 9.19 6.20 1.73
CA LYS A 25 8.78 6.10 3.14
C LYS A 25 9.46 7.14 4.03
N LYS A 26 10.73 7.45 3.75
CA LYS A 26 11.52 8.46 4.46
C LYS A 26 10.92 9.86 4.28
N TYR A 27 10.53 10.21 3.05
CA TYR A 27 9.97 11.52 2.72
C TYR A 27 8.45 11.63 2.98
N SER A 28 7.76 10.51 3.17
CA SER A 28 6.37 10.53 3.61
C SER A 28 6.24 11.15 5.01
N PRO A 29 5.29 12.08 5.24
CA PRO A 29 5.12 12.73 6.53
C PRO A 29 4.71 11.70 7.58
N GLU A 30 5.14 11.92 8.83
CA GLU A 30 4.91 10.97 9.91
C GLU A 30 3.42 10.67 10.12
N ILE A 31 2.55 11.69 9.98
CA ILE A 31 1.11 11.53 10.10
C ILE A 31 0.53 10.51 9.09
N ALA A 32 1.10 10.38 7.89
CA ALA A 32 0.64 9.40 6.91
C ALA A 32 1.04 7.97 7.29
N ARG A 33 2.25 7.80 7.85
CA ARG A 33 2.72 6.51 8.39
C ARG A 33 1.86 6.09 9.58
N ASN A 34 1.63 7.01 10.51
CA ASN A 34 0.80 6.80 11.70
C ASN A 34 -0.65 6.50 11.31
N PHE A 35 -1.21 7.20 10.31
CA PHE A 35 -2.55 6.93 9.80
C PHE A 35 -2.69 5.52 9.24
N THR A 36 -1.71 5.07 8.43
CA THR A 36 -1.73 3.72 7.85
C THR A 36 -1.63 2.64 8.92
N GLN A 37 -0.69 2.78 9.87
CA GLN A 37 -0.55 1.87 11.00
C GLN A 37 -1.81 1.82 11.87
N THR A 38 -2.39 2.98 12.17
CA THR A 38 -3.61 3.08 12.98
C THR A 38 -4.80 2.44 12.26
N THR A 39 -4.86 2.56 10.92
CA THR A 39 -5.88 1.88 10.10
C THR A 39 -5.75 0.37 10.25
N CYS A 40 -4.54 -0.16 10.15
CA CYS A 40 -4.31 -1.59 10.31
C CYS A 40 -4.59 -2.09 11.74
N GLN A 41 -4.27 -1.29 12.76
CA GLN A 41 -4.66 -1.60 14.15
C GLN A 41 -6.17 -1.56 14.37
N MET A 42 -6.87 -0.62 13.72
CA MET A 42 -8.33 -0.55 13.75
C MET A 42 -8.94 -1.82 13.18
N ILE A 43 -8.43 -2.29 12.04
CA ILE A 43 -8.90 -3.53 11.43
C ILE A 43 -8.61 -4.73 12.33
N SER A 44 -7.38 -4.90 12.83
CA SER A 44 -7.06 -6.10 13.63
C SER A 44 -7.79 -6.13 14.99
N LYS A 45 -8.02 -4.98 15.61
CA LYS A 45 -8.63 -4.92 16.95
C LYS A 45 -10.15 -4.78 16.92
N CYS A 46 -10.69 -4.09 15.92
CA CYS A 46 -12.10 -3.72 15.92
C CYS A 46 -12.90 -4.46 14.85
N CYS A 47 -12.24 -4.96 13.80
CA CYS A 47 -12.88 -5.69 12.71
C CYS A 47 -12.05 -6.90 12.24
N PRO A 48 -11.61 -7.79 13.15
CA PRO A 48 -10.74 -8.92 12.79
C PRO A 48 -11.36 -9.84 11.73
N GLN A 49 -12.70 -9.92 11.67
CA GLN A 49 -13.44 -10.72 10.70
C GLN A 49 -13.22 -10.28 9.24
N ILE A 50 -12.79 -9.03 9.01
CA ILE A 50 -12.46 -8.56 7.66
C ILE A 50 -10.97 -8.46 7.42
N GLN A 51 -10.09 -8.81 8.36
CA GLN A 51 -8.64 -8.57 8.24
C GLN A 51 -8.04 -9.16 6.96
N SER A 52 -8.39 -10.41 6.61
CA SER A 52 -7.91 -11.07 5.38
C SER A 52 -8.43 -10.40 4.11
N LYS A 53 -9.62 -9.81 4.15
CA LYS A 53 -10.25 -9.14 3.02
C LYS A 53 -9.88 -7.66 2.92
N PHE A 54 -9.64 -7.02 4.05
CA PHE A 54 -9.38 -5.59 4.17
C PHE A 54 -8.20 -5.19 3.32
N ILE A 55 -7.11 -5.96 3.36
CA ILE A 55 -5.90 -5.63 2.60
C ILE A 55 -6.19 -5.69 1.10
N SER A 56 -6.91 -6.71 0.63
CA SER A 56 -7.32 -6.80 -0.78
C SER A 56 -8.30 -5.70 -1.20
N MET A 57 -9.25 -5.34 -0.34
CA MET A 57 -10.20 -4.25 -0.58
C MET A 57 -9.51 -2.89 -0.58
N ALA A 58 -8.58 -2.66 0.35
CA ALA A 58 -7.82 -1.42 0.47
C ALA A 58 -6.90 -1.22 -0.74
N LEU A 59 -6.21 -2.27 -1.19
CA LEU A 59 -5.38 -2.24 -2.40
C LEU A 59 -6.20 -1.99 -3.67
N LEU A 60 -7.47 -2.44 -3.71
CA LEU A 60 -8.39 -2.20 -4.83
C LEU A 60 -9.19 -0.89 -4.70
N GLY A 61 -9.04 -0.16 -3.60
CA GLY A 61 -9.75 1.10 -3.33
C GLY A 61 -11.21 0.96 -2.90
N ASP A 62 -11.66 -0.23 -2.46
CA ASP A 62 -13.03 -0.48 -1.97
C ASP A 62 -13.21 -0.07 -0.49
N THR A 63 -13.11 1.23 -0.22
CA THR A 63 -13.25 1.80 1.13
C THR A 63 -14.67 1.70 1.68
N LYS A 64 -15.68 1.67 0.81
CA LYS A 64 -17.09 1.54 1.19
C LYS A 64 -17.39 0.12 1.69
N GLY A 65 -16.94 -0.90 0.96
CA GLY A 65 -17.08 -2.30 1.37
C GLY A 65 -16.41 -2.61 2.70
N ILE A 66 -15.27 -1.95 2.99
CA ILE A 66 -14.59 -2.04 4.29
C ILE A 66 -15.46 -1.47 5.40
N THR A 67 -15.97 -0.25 5.23
CA THR A 67 -16.76 0.43 6.27
C THR A 67 -18.04 -0.34 6.59
N ASP A 68 -18.74 -0.84 5.57
CA ASP A 68 -19.97 -1.60 5.72
C ASP A 68 -19.73 -2.95 6.44
N GLN A 69 -18.66 -3.67 6.13
CA GLN A 69 -18.35 -4.96 6.77
C GLN A 69 -17.68 -4.83 8.15
N CYS A 70 -17.01 -3.70 8.41
CA CYS A 70 -16.33 -3.42 9.67
C CYS A 70 -17.33 -2.96 10.74
N PHE A 71 -18.26 -2.07 10.38
CA PHE A 71 -19.13 -1.40 11.35
C PHE A 71 -20.61 -1.76 11.24
N ASP A 72 -21.01 -2.53 10.22
CA ASP A 72 -22.38 -2.96 9.95
C ASP A 72 -23.42 -1.86 10.25
N LEU A 73 -23.36 -0.80 9.44
CA LEU A 73 -24.16 0.41 9.60
C LEU A 73 -25.67 0.20 9.35
N LYS A 74 -26.10 -1.02 9.00
CA LYS A 74 -27.46 -1.29 8.51
C LYS A 74 -28.36 -2.11 9.43
N GLY A 75 -27.96 -2.50 10.65
CA GLY A 75 -28.93 -3.19 11.51
C GLY A 75 -28.53 -3.69 12.89
N SER A 76 -27.30 -3.52 13.36
CA SER A 76 -26.90 -4.05 14.67
C SER A 76 -27.08 -3.01 15.79
N PRO A 77 -27.82 -3.31 16.88
CA PRO A 77 -27.86 -2.45 18.06
C PRO A 77 -26.49 -2.28 18.74
N ASN A 78 -25.49 -3.08 18.34
CA ASN A 78 -24.11 -3.03 18.85
C ASN A 78 -23.16 -2.21 17.96
N SER A 79 -23.59 -1.68 16.80
CA SER A 79 -22.70 -0.92 15.90
C SER A 79 -22.13 0.32 16.59
N LEU A 80 -22.95 1.04 17.36
CA LEU A 80 -22.53 2.21 18.14
C LEU A 80 -21.58 1.84 19.28
N LEU A 81 -21.81 0.71 19.97
CA LEU A 81 -20.95 0.20 21.03
C LEU A 81 -19.58 -0.23 20.50
N ASN A 82 -19.54 -0.93 19.36
CA ASN A 82 -18.30 -1.35 18.71
C ASN A 82 -17.46 -0.14 18.25
N ILE A 83 -18.12 0.88 17.68
CA ILE A 83 -17.48 2.16 17.31
C ILE A 83 -16.90 2.86 18.54
N ILE A 84 -17.66 2.97 19.63
CA ILE A 84 -17.22 3.65 20.86
C ILE A 84 -16.07 2.90 21.56
N SER A 85 -16.08 1.56 21.52
CA SER A 85 -15.03 0.74 22.14
C SER A 85 -13.73 0.66 21.33
N CYS A 86 -13.74 1.08 20.06
CA CYS A 86 -12.59 0.98 19.16
C CYS A 86 -11.66 2.19 19.31
N SER A 87 -10.72 2.12 20.25
CA SER A 87 -9.73 3.19 20.47
C SER A 87 -8.96 3.61 19.19
N PRO A 88 -8.50 2.69 18.31
CA PRO A 88 -7.86 3.09 17.05
C PRO A 88 -8.78 3.86 16.09
N LEU A 89 -10.09 3.59 16.07
CA LEU A 89 -11.04 4.35 15.25
C LEU A 89 -11.12 5.81 15.71
N PHE A 90 -11.14 6.06 17.02
CA PHE A 90 -11.11 7.42 17.54
C PHE A 90 -9.83 8.16 17.12
N GLN A 91 -8.67 7.50 17.18
CA GLN A 91 -7.41 8.06 16.71
C GLN A 91 -7.46 8.41 15.22
N LEU A 92 -8.01 7.52 14.36
CA LEU A 92 -8.19 7.80 12.93
C LEU A 92 -9.07 9.02 12.67
N THR A 93 -10.19 9.18 13.39
CA THR A 93 -11.07 10.35 13.20
C THR A 93 -10.35 11.66 13.50
N THR A 94 -9.43 11.65 14.46
CA THR A 94 -8.61 12.82 14.79
C THR A 94 -7.57 13.07 13.69
N MET A 95 -6.90 12.02 13.20
CA MET A 95 -5.89 12.12 12.15
C MET A 95 -6.47 12.64 10.82
N ILE A 96 -7.69 12.27 10.45
CA ILE A 96 -8.34 12.69 9.18
C ILE A 96 -8.54 14.22 9.10
N THR A 97 -8.59 14.89 10.26
CA THR A 97 -8.68 16.37 10.31
C THR A 97 -7.32 17.06 10.14
N ASN A 98 -6.21 16.31 10.13
CA ASN A 98 -4.87 16.87 10.01
C ASN A 98 -4.61 17.39 8.57
N PRO A 99 -4.23 18.67 8.40
CA PRO A 99 -4.04 19.26 7.07
C PRO A 99 -2.90 18.62 6.27
N ASP A 100 -1.82 18.17 6.93
CA ASP A 100 -0.70 17.50 6.26
C ASP A 100 -1.10 16.12 5.74
N LEU A 101 -1.96 15.39 6.48
CA LEU A 101 -2.52 14.13 6.00
C LEU A 101 -3.42 14.35 4.79
N LEU A 102 -4.32 15.34 4.83
CA LEU A 102 -5.21 15.66 3.71
C LEU A 102 -4.42 16.09 2.47
N LYS A 103 -3.38 16.91 2.67
CA LYS A 103 -2.46 17.32 1.60
C LYS A 103 -1.73 16.10 1.03
N TYR A 104 -1.20 15.22 1.88
CA TYR A 104 -0.53 13.99 1.46
C TYR A 104 -1.45 13.11 0.62
N ILE A 105 -2.64 12.77 1.11
CA ILE A 105 -3.61 11.93 0.40
C ILE A 105 -3.96 12.53 -0.97
N SER A 106 -4.19 13.86 -1.01
CA SER A 106 -4.46 14.57 -2.27
C SER A 106 -3.31 14.47 -3.27
N LEU A 107 -2.07 14.65 -2.80
CA LEU A 107 -0.88 14.56 -3.64
C LEU A 107 -0.66 13.15 -4.18
N ILE A 108 -0.78 12.13 -3.32
CA ILE A 108 -0.66 10.73 -3.74
C ILE A 108 -1.78 10.37 -4.72
N SER A 109 -3.05 10.66 -4.40
CA SER A 109 -4.18 10.33 -5.28
C SER A 109 -4.11 11.03 -6.63
N LYS A 110 -3.57 12.25 -6.70
CA LYS A 110 -3.44 13.00 -7.96
C LYS A 110 -2.28 12.52 -8.82
N ASN A 111 -1.20 12.04 -8.21
CA ASN A 111 0.07 11.78 -8.91
C ASN A 111 0.42 10.31 -9.03
N SER A 112 -0.19 9.45 -8.22
CA SER A 112 -0.05 8.02 -8.31
C SER A 112 -0.97 7.51 -9.41
N ASN A 113 -0.37 7.03 -10.49
CA ASN A 113 -1.05 6.10 -11.39
C ASN A 113 -1.03 4.73 -10.71
N GLN A 114 -1.83 4.55 -9.65
CA GLN A 114 -2.05 3.20 -9.12
C GLN A 114 -2.66 2.35 -10.23
N ASP A 115 -1.82 1.62 -10.94
CA ASP A 115 -2.27 0.70 -11.96
C ASP A 115 -3.01 -0.43 -11.23
N LYS A 116 -4.32 -0.50 -11.47
CA LYS A 116 -5.17 -1.55 -10.91
C LYS A 116 -4.65 -2.93 -11.31
N GLU A 117 -3.98 -3.06 -12.44
CA GLU A 117 -3.35 -4.30 -12.88
C GLU A 117 -2.11 -4.67 -12.05
N ASP A 118 -1.34 -3.68 -11.57
CA ASP A 118 -0.22 -3.93 -10.67
C ASP A 118 -0.72 -4.39 -9.29
N MET A 119 -1.80 -3.78 -8.79
CA MET A 119 -2.44 -4.21 -7.54
C MET A 119 -3.02 -5.62 -7.64
N LYS A 120 -3.66 -5.97 -8.77
CA LYS A 120 -4.10 -7.34 -9.04
C LYS A 120 -2.93 -8.32 -9.11
N THR A 121 -1.81 -7.91 -9.72
CA THR A 121 -0.62 -8.74 -9.80
C THR A 121 -0.10 -9.04 -8.39
N ILE A 122 0.04 -8.03 -7.53
CA ILE A 122 0.43 -8.18 -6.12
C ILE A 122 -0.48 -9.18 -5.41
N LEU A 123 -1.81 -9.02 -5.52
CA LEU A 123 -2.77 -9.92 -4.87
C LEU A 123 -2.71 -11.36 -5.41
N ASN A 124 -2.24 -11.56 -6.63
CA ASN A 124 -2.15 -12.87 -7.25
C ASN A 124 -0.84 -13.62 -6.94
N VAL A 125 0.25 -12.89 -6.69
CA VAL A 125 1.60 -13.50 -6.55
C VAL A 125 2.17 -13.40 -5.14
N CYS A 126 1.60 -12.56 -4.29
CA CYS A 126 2.07 -12.37 -2.93
C CYS A 126 1.17 -13.08 -1.92
N SER A 127 1.78 -13.62 -0.87
CA SER A 127 1.05 -14.27 0.22
C SER A 127 0.30 -13.25 1.09
N GLU A 128 -0.74 -13.66 1.81
CA GLU A 128 -1.51 -12.75 2.69
C GLU A 128 -0.62 -12.01 3.69
N THR A 129 0.42 -12.67 4.21
CA THR A 129 1.39 -12.07 5.13
C THR A 129 2.24 -11.00 4.44
N GLU A 130 2.67 -11.23 3.21
CA GLU A 130 3.45 -10.25 2.45
C GLU A 130 2.62 -9.02 2.10
N VAL A 131 1.38 -9.25 1.62
CA VAL A 131 0.45 -8.17 1.27
C VAL A 131 0.09 -7.38 2.54
N TYR A 132 -0.11 -8.05 3.68
CA TYR A 132 -0.28 -7.37 4.97
C TYR A 132 0.96 -6.55 5.34
N SER A 133 2.18 -7.08 5.16
CA SER A 133 3.40 -6.33 5.46
C SER A 133 3.57 -5.09 4.57
N ILE A 134 3.19 -5.15 3.29
CA ILE A 134 3.17 -3.98 2.40
C ILE A 134 2.21 -2.90 2.90
N ALA A 135 0.98 -3.29 3.25
CA ALA A 135 -0.04 -2.33 3.64
C ALA A 135 0.15 -1.81 5.08
N CYS A 136 0.57 -2.66 6.01
CA CYS A 136 0.45 -2.43 7.45
C CYS A 136 1.77 -2.43 8.21
N ASN A 137 2.82 -3.05 7.69
CA ASN A 137 4.12 -3.14 8.34
C ASN A 137 5.22 -2.52 7.47
N TRP A 138 5.22 -1.19 7.41
CA TRP A 138 6.09 -0.40 6.52
C TRP A 138 7.59 -0.71 6.67
N ASN A 139 8.01 -1.26 7.82
CA ASN A 139 9.41 -1.56 8.14
C ASN A 139 9.82 -3.02 7.87
N ASP A 140 8.89 -3.89 7.49
CA ASP A 140 9.19 -5.29 7.18
C ASP A 140 9.72 -5.42 5.75
N SER A 141 11.02 -5.12 5.60
CA SER A 141 11.70 -5.13 4.31
C SER A 141 11.72 -6.50 3.66
N ASP A 142 11.73 -7.58 4.45
CA ASP A 142 11.94 -8.94 3.95
C ASP A 142 10.68 -9.45 3.25
N GLN A 143 9.52 -9.29 3.89
CA GLN A 143 8.23 -9.66 3.28
C GLN A 143 7.91 -8.80 2.06
N GLN A 144 8.22 -7.50 2.14
CA GLN A 144 8.03 -6.59 1.01
C GLN A 144 8.95 -6.93 -0.17
N SER A 145 10.22 -7.24 0.11
CA SER A 145 11.19 -7.68 -0.90
C SER A 145 10.77 -8.98 -1.57
N THR A 146 10.28 -9.94 -0.78
CA THR A 146 9.80 -11.23 -1.28
C THR A 146 8.62 -11.05 -2.24
N CYS A 147 7.60 -10.29 -1.84
CA CYS A 147 6.48 -10.00 -2.74
C CYS A 147 6.91 -9.21 -3.98
N GLN A 148 7.78 -8.21 -3.82
CA GLN A 148 8.27 -7.43 -4.96
C GLN A 148 9.04 -8.31 -5.95
N ARG A 149 9.82 -9.29 -5.48
CA ARG A 149 10.49 -10.28 -6.32
C ARG A 149 9.48 -11.11 -7.10
N ASN A 150 8.44 -11.64 -6.45
CA ASN A 150 7.40 -12.43 -7.11
C ASN A 150 6.67 -11.62 -8.20
N VAL A 151 6.44 -10.32 -7.97
CA VAL A 151 5.87 -9.42 -8.99
C VAL A 151 6.80 -9.25 -10.19
N LEU A 152 8.11 -9.04 -9.95
CA LEU A 152 9.10 -8.91 -11.02
C LEU A 152 9.23 -10.19 -11.83
N GLU A 153 9.28 -11.35 -11.16
CA GLU A 153 9.29 -12.67 -11.81
C GLU A 153 8.02 -12.85 -12.67
N LYS A 154 6.85 -12.43 -12.16
CA LYS A 154 5.60 -12.50 -12.93
C LYS A 154 5.58 -11.58 -14.15
N TRP A 155 6.19 -10.41 -14.06
CA TRP A 155 6.33 -9.52 -15.22
C TRP A 155 7.33 -10.06 -16.24
N ALA A 156 8.40 -10.72 -15.79
CA ALA A 156 9.39 -11.36 -16.66
C ALA A 156 8.75 -12.48 -17.51
N GLU A 157 7.79 -13.23 -16.94
CA GLU A 157 7.01 -14.23 -17.68
C GLU A 157 6.21 -13.65 -18.86
N GLN A 158 5.89 -12.34 -18.84
CA GLN A 158 5.16 -11.67 -19.91
C GLN A 158 6.07 -11.14 -21.04
N GLY A 159 7.38 -11.29 -20.88
CA GLY A 159 8.40 -10.97 -21.88
C GLY A 159 9.14 -9.65 -21.64
N ASP A 160 10.34 -9.55 -22.22
CA ASP A 160 11.32 -8.51 -21.92
C ASP A 160 10.80 -7.08 -22.01
N LYS A 161 10.04 -6.77 -23.06
CA LYS A 161 9.51 -5.42 -23.27
C LYS A 161 8.52 -5.06 -22.16
N PHE A 162 7.60 -5.97 -21.85
CA PHE A 162 6.61 -5.76 -20.79
C PHE A 162 7.31 -5.57 -19.44
N TYR A 163 8.26 -6.45 -19.11
CA TYR A 163 9.07 -6.35 -17.90
C TYR A 163 9.78 -4.99 -17.79
N THR A 164 10.51 -4.59 -18.84
CA THR A 164 11.29 -3.35 -18.84
C THR A 164 10.39 -2.12 -18.70
N ASP A 165 9.29 -2.08 -19.46
CA ASP A 165 8.31 -0.98 -19.43
C ASP A 165 7.71 -0.86 -18.02
N LYS A 166 7.34 -1.98 -17.38
CA LYS A 166 6.76 -2.00 -16.04
C LYS A 166 7.75 -1.62 -14.94
N VAL A 167 8.97 -2.14 -14.98
CA VAL A 167 10.03 -1.76 -14.03
C VAL A 167 10.33 -0.27 -14.13
N GLN A 168 10.51 0.24 -15.35
CA GLN A 168 10.81 1.65 -15.57
C GLN A 168 9.67 2.54 -15.11
N GLN A 169 8.42 2.19 -15.45
CA GLN A 169 7.24 2.91 -15.00
C GLN A 169 7.17 2.96 -13.46
N LYS A 170 7.32 1.81 -12.78
CA LYS A 170 7.28 1.73 -11.32
C LYS A 170 8.36 2.59 -10.67
N LYS A 171 9.61 2.52 -11.16
CA LYS A 171 10.71 3.36 -10.67
C LYS A 171 10.40 4.86 -10.85
N GLN A 172 9.92 5.26 -12.02
CA GLN A 172 9.59 6.66 -12.33
C GLN A 172 8.42 7.19 -11.48
N ASP A 173 7.38 6.39 -11.25
CA ASP A 173 6.23 6.78 -10.43
C ASP A 173 6.64 7.09 -8.99
N TYR A 174 7.49 6.26 -8.39
CA TYR A 174 8.02 6.55 -7.06
C TYR A 174 8.94 7.76 -7.02
N ILE A 175 9.86 7.92 -7.98
CA ILE A 175 10.76 9.09 -8.03
C ILE A 175 9.94 10.39 -8.10
N LYS A 176 8.93 10.43 -8.97
CA LYS A 176 8.02 11.58 -9.09
C LYS A 176 7.32 11.87 -7.76
N LEU A 177 6.81 10.85 -7.07
CA LEU A 177 6.17 11.03 -5.76
C LEU A 177 7.16 11.52 -4.71
N ILE A 178 8.38 10.98 -4.66
CA ILE A 178 9.45 11.42 -3.74
C ILE A 178 9.76 12.90 -3.94
N ASP A 179 9.92 13.35 -5.17
CA ASP A 179 10.23 14.75 -5.47
C ASP A 179 9.11 15.70 -5.05
N ILE A 180 7.85 15.29 -5.23
CA ILE A 180 6.68 16.03 -4.73
C ILE A 180 6.71 16.10 -3.21
N LEU A 181 6.97 14.97 -2.53
CA LEU A 181 6.99 14.93 -1.06
C LEU A 181 8.10 15.79 -0.47
N LYS A 182 9.31 15.73 -1.05
CA LYS A 182 10.44 16.60 -0.68
C LYS A 182 10.03 18.07 -0.75
N LYS A 183 9.45 18.48 -1.88
CA LYS A 183 9.07 19.87 -2.12
C LYS A 183 8.00 20.37 -1.16
N GLU A 184 7.03 19.53 -0.82
CA GLU A 184 5.82 19.93 -0.11
C GLU A 184 5.90 19.77 1.42
N PHE A 185 6.83 18.95 1.92
CA PHE A 185 6.94 18.61 3.35
C PHE A 185 8.36 18.75 3.93
N HIS A 186 9.40 18.97 3.13
CA HIS A 186 10.81 18.99 3.58
C HIS A 186 11.63 20.17 3.03
N ASN A 187 10.97 21.21 2.50
CA ASN A 187 11.58 22.46 2.05
C ASN A 187 11.58 23.54 3.15
#